data_AF-A0A3N5PRR2-F1
#
_entry.id   AF-A0A3N5PRR2-F1
#
_cell.length_a   1.000
_cell.length_b   1.000
_cell.length_c   1.000
_cell.angle_alpha   90.00
_cell.angle_beta   90.00
_cell.angle_gamma   90.00
#
_symmetry.space_group_name_H-M   'P 1'
#
loop_
_entity.id
_entity.type
_entity.pdbx_description
1 polymer ?
#
loop_
_entity_poly.entity_id
_entity_poly.type
_entity_poly.pdbx_seq_one_letter_code
_entity_poly.pdbx_strand_id
1 'polypeptide(L)' 'MLFLAVGLSAGSIGCAQPSPKEAASLTLSGLPPLDSPRVLVEKSQRRLTLYDGSRVVKTYRVCTGLAGGDKEREGD' A
#
# COMPACT_ATOMS: atom_id res chain seq x y z
N MET A 1 45.32 26.22 14.77
CA MET A 1 45.32 24.75 14.97
C MET A 1 44.16 24.38 15.86
N LEU A 2 43.15 23.69 15.33
CA LEU A 2 42.55 22.49 15.93
C LEU A 2 41.59 21.89 14.91
N PHE A 3 41.95 20.71 14.40
CA PHE A 3 41.07 19.87 13.59
C PHE A 3 40.05 19.22 14.53
N LEU A 4 38.77 19.21 14.18
CA LEU A 4 37.85 18.21 14.70
C LEU A 4 37.09 17.58 13.53
N ALA A 5 37.58 16.43 13.12
CA ALA A 5 36.87 15.50 12.24
C ALA A 5 35.87 14.72 13.08
N VAL A 6 34.60 14.71 12.67
CA VAL A 6 33.61 13.74 13.16
C VAL A 6 33.08 13.03 11.92
N GLY A 7 33.42 11.75 11.82
CA GLY A 7 32.91 10.82 10.81
C GLY A 7 31.67 10.06 11.26
N LEU A 8 31.40 8.97 10.52
CA LEU A 8 30.35 7.95 10.66
C LEU A 8 28.94 8.38 10.21
N SER A 9 28.19 7.61 9.43
CA SER A 9 28.44 6.34 8.71
C SER A 9 27.26 6.13 7.75
N ALA A 10 27.54 5.65 6.54
CA ALA A 10 26.52 5.24 5.58
C ALA A 10 25.77 4.00 6.09
N GLY A 11 24.53 4.19 6.54
CA GLY A 11 23.59 3.11 6.81
C GLY A 11 22.74 2.86 5.57
N SER A 12 23.15 1.92 4.72
CA SER A 12 22.31 1.39 3.65
C SER A 12 21.20 0.53 4.29
N ILE A 13 20.03 1.13 4.49
CA ILE A 13 18.82 0.38 4.83
C ILE A 13 18.44 -0.41 3.58
N GLY A 14 18.81 -1.70 3.58
CA GLY A 14 18.34 -2.65 2.58
C GLY A 14 16.82 -2.73 2.66
N CYS A 15 16.14 -2.23 1.65
CA CYS A 15 14.71 -2.41 1.48
C CYS A 15 14.45 -3.90 1.23
N ALA A 16 14.07 -4.63 2.28
CA ALA A 16 13.53 -5.98 2.16
C ALA A 16 12.31 -5.92 1.23
N GLN A 17 12.43 -6.49 0.03
CA GLN A 17 11.31 -6.57 -0.91
C GLN A 17 10.27 -7.53 -0.33
N PRO A 18 8.99 -7.14 -0.19
CA PRO A 18 7.95 -8.06 0.25
C PRO A 18 7.77 -9.16 -0.80
N SER A 19 7.81 -10.40 -0.33
CA SER A 19 7.63 -11.62 -1.12
C SER A 19 6.28 -11.62 -1.87
N PRO A 20 6.23 -12.10 -3.12
CA PRO A 20 5.00 -12.17 -3.90
C PRO A 20 4.07 -13.20 -3.26
N LYS A 21 3.06 -12.73 -2.52
CA LYS A 21 1.94 -13.58 -2.12
C LYS A 21 1.15 -13.87 -3.39
N GLU A 22 1.20 -15.13 -3.80
CA GLU A 22 0.54 -15.74 -4.96
C GLU A 22 -0.79 -15.05 -5.28
N ALA A 23 -0.86 -14.44 -6.46
CA ALA A 23 -1.99 -13.65 -6.91
C ALA A 23 -3.21 -14.57 -7.09
N ALA A 24 -4.05 -14.65 -6.07
CA ALA A 24 -5.33 -15.34 -6.16
C ALA A 24 -6.17 -14.72 -7.29
N SER A 25 -6.50 -15.52 -8.29
CA SER A 25 -7.42 -15.12 -9.37
C SER A 25 -8.82 -14.99 -8.80
N LEU A 26 -9.23 -13.76 -8.48
CA LEU A 26 -10.56 -13.46 -7.93
C LEU A 26 -11.61 -13.45 -9.04
N THR A 27 -12.41 -14.51 -9.16
CA THR A 27 -13.61 -14.53 -10.00
C THR A 27 -14.76 -13.85 -9.24
N LEU A 28 -14.81 -12.50 -9.29
CA LEU A 28 -15.92 -11.74 -8.72
C LEU A 28 -17.02 -11.61 -9.79
N SER A 29 -18.24 -12.05 -9.49
CA SER A 29 -19.38 -11.91 -10.40
C SER A 29 -19.64 -10.44 -10.74
N GLY A 30 -19.43 -10.05 -12.00
CA GLY A 30 -19.61 -8.69 -12.49
C GLY A 30 -18.34 -7.85 -12.67
N LEU A 31 -17.16 -8.42 -12.44
CA LEU A 31 -15.89 -7.86 -12.92
C LEU A 31 -15.32 -8.73 -14.04
N PRO A 32 -14.72 -8.14 -15.09
CA PRO A 32 -13.96 -8.93 -16.06
C PRO A 32 -12.78 -9.62 -15.35
N PRO A 33 -12.22 -10.70 -15.92
CA PRO A 33 -10.95 -11.25 -15.47
C PRO A 33 -9.89 -10.14 -15.36
N LEU A 34 -9.13 -10.15 -14.28
CA LEU A 34 -8.08 -9.15 -13.99
C LEU A 34 -6.72 -9.84 -14.07
N ASP A 35 -5.80 -9.29 -14.86
CA ASP A 35 -4.48 -9.89 -15.08
C ASP A 35 -3.47 -9.49 -14.01
N SER A 36 -3.60 -8.30 -13.43
CA SER A 36 -2.69 -7.73 -12.44
C SER A 36 -3.44 -6.87 -11.42
N PRO A 37 -4.25 -7.49 -10.54
CA PRO A 37 -5.17 -6.77 -9.65
C PRO A 37 -4.42 -6.00 -8.56
N ARG A 38 -4.78 -4.72 -8.39
CA ARG A 38 -4.27 -3.86 -7.31
C ARG A 38 -5.41 -3.02 -6.74
N VAL A 39 -5.37 -2.77 -5.44
CA VAL A 39 -6.37 -1.93 -4.76
C VAL A 39 -5.68 -0.76 -4.07
N LEU A 40 -6.19 0.45 -4.32
CA LEU A 40 -5.81 1.65 -3.60
C LEU A 40 -6.98 2.10 -2.73
N VAL A 41 -6.73 2.29 -1.44
CA VAL A 41 -7.72 2.84 -0.51
C VAL A 41 -7.25 4.20 0.00
N GLU A 42 -7.94 5.24 -0.44
CA GLU A 42 -7.69 6.62 0.00
C GLU A 42 -8.59 6.90 1.20
N LYS A 43 -8.11 6.57 2.41
CA LYS A 43 -8.90 6.65 3.66
C LYS A 43 -9.54 8.03 3.88
N SER A 44 -8.78 9.11 3.67
CA SER A 44 -9.26 10.49 3.82
C SER A 44 -10.36 10.86 2.83
N GLN A 45 -10.37 10.23 1.65
CA GLN A 45 -11.34 10.49 0.58
C GLN A 45 -12.50 9.49 0.59
N ARG A 46 -12.51 8.52 1.53
CA ARG A 46 -13.54 7.47 1.62
C ARG A 46 -13.74 6.75 0.27
N ARG A 47 -12.63 6.50 -0.43
CA ARG A 47 -12.60 5.98 -1.79
C ARG A 47 -11.70 4.76 -1.92
N LEU A 48 -12.19 3.75 -2.63
CA LEU A 48 -11.42 2.58 -3.04
C LEU A 48 -11.38 2.53 -4.57
N THR A 49 -10.19 2.43 -5.12
CA THR A 49 -9.98 2.31 -6.56
C THR A 49 -9.35 0.95 -6.85
N LEU A 50 -10.05 0.16 -7.65
CA LEU A 50 -9.58 -1.11 -8.20
C LEU A 50 -8.84 -0.84 -9.50
N TYR A 51 -7.62 -1.36 -9.59
CA TYR A 51 -6.76 -1.28 -10.75
C TYR A 51 -6.48 -2.67 -11.32
N ASP A 52 -6.25 -2.68 -12.63
CA ASP A 52 -5.61 -3.79 -13.34
C ASP A 52 -4.34 -3.25 -14.01
N GLY A 53 -3.18 -3.59 -13.43
CA GLY A 53 -1.91 -2.96 -13.76
C GLY A 53 -1.90 -1.45 -13.46
N SER A 54 -1.95 -0.64 -14.52
CA SER A 54 -2.01 0.83 -14.47
C SER A 54 -3.40 1.41 -14.79
N ARG A 55 -4.37 0.56 -15.15
CA ARG A 55 -5.70 0.98 -15.57
C ARG A 55 -6.65 0.96 -14.38
N VAL A 56 -7.47 2.01 -14.24
CA VAL A 56 -8.59 2.01 -13.29
C VAL A 56 -9.72 1.16 -13.85
N VAL A 57 -10.13 0.13 -13.11
CA VAL A 57 -11.26 -0.73 -13.47
C VAL A 57 -12.55 -0.19 -12.86
N LYS A 58 -12.52 0.16 -11.57
CA LYS A 58 -13.71 0.63 -10.85
C LYS A 58 -13.35 1.43 -9.62
N THR A 59 -14.20 2.40 -9.31
CA THR A 59 -14.12 3.21 -8.09
C THR A 59 -15.35 2.96 -7.23
N TYR A 60 -15.14 2.77 -5.94
CA TYR A 60 -16.17 2.55 -4.95
C TYR A 60 -16.09 3.60 -3.85
N ARG A 61 -17.25 4.05 -3.37
CA ARG A 61 -17.34 4.80 -2.11
C ARG A 61 -17.27 3.79 -0.97
N VAL A 62 -16.40 4.04 0.01
CA VAL A 62 -16.17 3.12 1.13
C VAL A 62 -16.27 3.83 2.46
N CYS A 63 -16.77 3.11 3.46
CA CYS A 63 -16.68 3.54 4.84
C CYS A 63 -15.42 2.94 5.46
N THR A 64 -14.55 3.77 6.01
CA THR A 64 -13.45 3.35 6.88
C THR A 64 -13.88 3.44 8.34
N GLY A 65 -13.12 2.77 9.22
CA GLY A 65 -13.26 2.89 10.67
C GLY A 65 -13.25 4.34 11.15
N LEU A 66 -13.71 4.55 12.38
CA LEU A 66 -13.90 5.88 12.96
C LEU A 66 -12.57 6.60 13.25
N ALA A 67 -11.52 5.84 13.53
CA ALA A 67 -10.18 6.37 13.74
C ALA A 67 -9.49 6.68 12.40
N GLY A 68 -8.98 7.91 12.30
CA GLY A 68 -8.03 8.30 11.26
C GLY A 68 -6.60 8.04 11.74
N GLY A 69 -5.72 7.68 10.81
CA GLY A 69 -4.31 7.43 11.12
C GLY A 69 -3.88 5.99 10.87
N ASP A 70 -2.71 5.69 11.43
CA ASP A 70 -2.11 4.37 11.35
C ASP A 70 -2.66 3.46 12.44
N LYS A 71 -2.69 2.19 12.11
CA LYS A 71 -3.04 1.14 13.06
C LYS A 71 -1.79 0.79 13.84
N GLU A 72 -1.72 1.17 15.11
CA GLU A 72 -0.54 0.94 15.96
C GLU A 72 -0.72 -0.28 16.86
N ARG A 73 -1.97 -0.62 17.19
CA ARG A 73 -2.29 -1.71 18.10
C ARG A 73 -3.44 -2.56 17.58
N GLU A 74 -3.49 -3.83 17.96
CA GLU A 74 -4.70 -4.61 17.72
C GLU A 74 -5.85 -4.08 18.61
N GLY A 75 -6.91 -3.55 17.98
CA GLY A 75 -8.12 -3.09 18.65
C GLY A 75 -8.32 -1.57 18.72
N ASP A 76 -7.52 -0.78 17.99
CA ASP A 76 -7.68 0.67 17.79
C ASP A 76 -8.63 1.05 16.63
#